data_AF-A0A3C0GFL6-F1
#
_entry.id   AF-A0A3C0GFL6-F1
#
_cell.length_a   1.000
_cell.length_b   1.000
_cell.length_c   1.000
_cell.angle_alpha   90.00
_cell.angle_beta   90.00
_cell.angle_gamma   90.00
#
_symmetry.space_group_name_H-M   'P 1'
#
loop_
_entity.id
_entity.type
_entity.pdbx_description
1 polymer ?
#
loop_
_entity_poly.entity_id
_entity_poly.type
_entity_poly.pdbx_seq_one_letter_code
_entity_poly.pdbx_strand_id
1 'polypeptide(L)'
;DERGKTTITSVVDETYNGLEWSRTEGKDIVKVTLKDILPPGESTKIHITYKVKLPPNKYTPYGYDNKGDYYLKDWYLTPAVYDGKWHLYSNKNLEDLYMDVTNTVINFKFPDSLFLASNFDITSESSFPNGQFAQLKGNLQRG
;
A
#
# COMPACT_ATOMS: atom_id res chain seq x y z
N ASP A 1 0.09 -21.50 -7.58
CA ASP A 1 -0.85 -20.36 -7.54
C ASP A 1 -0.17 -19.12 -8.10
N GLU A 2 -0.78 -18.51 -9.12
CA GLU A 2 -0.28 -17.33 -9.85
C GLU A 2 -0.88 -16.02 -9.34
N ARG A 3 -1.84 -16.08 -8.41
CA ARG A 3 -2.46 -14.89 -7.85
C ARG A 3 -1.43 -14.03 -7.09
N GLY A 4 -1.68 -12.73 -7.14
CA GLY A 4 -0.99 -11.77 -6.30
C GLY A 4 -1.29 -12.02 -4.82
N LYS A 5 -0.38 -11.65 -3.93
CA LYS A 5 -0.59 -11.74 -2.49
C LYS A 5 0.28 -10.76 -1.72
N THR A 6 -0.21 -10.35 -0.56
CA THR A 6 0.57 -9.60 0.42
C THR A 6 0.90 -10.47 1.62
N THR A 7 2.17 -10.49 2.02
CA THR A 7 2.66 -11.19 3.21
C THR A 7 3.16 -10.17 4.21
N ILE A 8 2.48 -10.05 5.34
CA ILE A 8 2.88 -9.17 6.45
C ILE A 8 4.05 -9.83 7.19
N THR A 9 5.12 -9.06 7.38
CA THR A 9 6.33 -9.48 8.11
C THR A 9 6.28 -8.97 9.53
N SER A 10 5.86 -7.71 9.73
CA SER A 10 5.72 -7.11 11.05
C SER A 10 4.68 -6.00 11.05
N VAL A 11 4.07 -5.78 12.21
CA VAL A 11 3.21 -4.65 12.53
C VAL A 11 3.63 -4.14 13.89
N VAL A 12 4.06 -2.88 13.96
CA VAL A 12 4.53 -2.26 15.20
C VAL A 12 3.97 -0.84 15.40
N ASP A 13 3.91 -0.39 16.64
CA ASP A 13 3.53 0.98 16.99
C ASP A 13 4.68 1.98 16.76
N GLU A 14 4.43 3.25 17.07
CA GLU A 14 5.39 4.35 16.91
C GLU A 14 6.68 4.20 17.74
N THR A 15 6.62 3.39 18.80
CA THR A 15 7.76 3.06 19.67
C THR A 15 8.37 1.69 19.33
N TYR A 16 7.96 1.09 18.22
CA TYR A 16 8.38 -0.23 17.73
C TYR A 16 7.98 -1.42 18.59
N ASN A 17 6.95 -1.30 19.44
CA ASN A 17 6.38 -2.49 20.09
C ASN A 17 5.52 -3.26 19.08
N GLY A 18 5.58 -4.59 19.16
CA GLY A 18 4.71 -5.46 18.37
C GLY A 18 3.23 -5.20 18.67
N LEU A 19 2.42 -5.09 17.60
CA LEU A 19 0.97 -5.00 17.69
C LEU A 19 0.33 -6.33 17.26
N GLU A 20 -0.76 -6.69 17.92
CA GLU A 20 -1.60 -7.80 17.52
C GLU A 20 -2.30 -7.48 16.20
N TRP A 21 -2.27 -8.42 15.25
CA TRP A 21 -2.92 -8.24 13.96
C TRP A 21 -3.43 -9.56 13.39
N SER A 22 -4.43 -9.47 12.51
CA SER A 22 -5.02 -10.62 11.82
C SER A 22 -5.55 -10.20 10.45
N ARG A 23 -5.83 -11.17 9.58
CA ARG A 23 -6.62 -10.93 8.37
C ARG A 23 -8.09 -11.24 8.64
N THR A 24 -9.00 -10.47 8.04
CA THR A 24 -10.44 -10.78 8.06
C THR A 24 -10.74 -12.00 7.17
N GLU A 25 -12.00 -12.47 7.15
CA GLU A 25 -12.42 -13.64 6.37
C GLU A 25 -12.10 -13.52 4.86
N GLY A 26 -12.22 -12.31 4.29
CA GLY A 26 -11.88 -12.01 2.89
C GLY A 26 -10.38 -12.11 2.58
N LYS A 27 -9.53 -12.18 3.62
CA LYS A 27 -8.06 -12.27 3.56
C LYS A 27 -7.35 -11.11 2.88
N ASP A 28 -8.04 -10.07 2.46
CA ASP A 28 -7.48 -8.88 1.83
C ASP A 28 -7.32 -7.73 2.83
N ILE A 29 -8.22 -7.64 3.82
CA ILE A 29 -8.14 -6.65 4.90
C ILE A 29 -7.25 -7.15 6.04
N VAL A 30 -6.35 -6.27 6.49
CA VAL A 30 -5.51 -6.48 7.69
C VAL A 30 -6.10 -5.67 8.84
N LYS A 31 -6.53 -6.37 9.89
CA LYS A 31 -6.99 -5.78 11.15
C LYS A 31 -5.81 -5.67 12.10
N VAL A 32 -5.54 -4.46 12.58
CA VAL A 32 -4.53 -4.18 13.61
C VAL A 32 -5.24 -3.76 14.89
N THR A 33 -4.86 -4.38 16.00
CA THR A 33 -5.35 -4.01 17.34
C THR A 33 -4.35 -3.08 17.98
N LEU A 34 -4.78 -1.85 18.30
CA LEU A 34 -3.97 -0.90 19.05
C LEU A 34 -3.81 -1.38 20.49
N LYS A 35 -2.65 -1.07 21.08
CA LYS A 35 -2.36 -1.37 22.48
C LYS A 35 -3.20 -0.51 23.42
N ASP A 36 -3.31 0.78 23.10
CA ASP A 36 -4.07 1.77 23.84
C ASP A 36 -5.25 2.27 23.00
N ILE A 37 -6.33 2.66 23.68
CA ILE A 37 -7.49 3.28 23.03
C ILE A 37 -7.03 4.61 22.44
N LEU A 38 -7.38 4.88 21.18
CA LEU A 38 -7.13 6.16 20.53
C LEU A 38 -8.32 7.12 20.78
N PRO A 39 -8.16 8.18 21.59
CA PRO A 39 -9.23 9.15 21.84
C PRO A 39 -9.63 9.95 20.58
N PRO A 40 -10.83 10.54 20.54
CA PRO A 40 -11.22 11.44 19.46
C PRO A 40 -10.25 12.62 19.31
N GLY A 41 -9.80 12.87 18.08
CA GLY A 41 -8.87 13.96 17.75
C GLY A 41 -7.39 13.61 17.94
N GLU A 42 -7.08 12.47 18.57
CA GLU A 42 -5.71 11.97 18.69
C GLU A 42 -5.28 11.20 17.44
N SER A 43 -3.96 11.03 17.30
CA SER A 43 -3.36 10.26 16.21
C SER A 43 -2.32 9.27 16.74
N THR A 44 -2.09 8.20 15.99
CA THR A 44 -1.03 7.24 16.27
C THR A 44 -0.35 6.84 14.97
N LYS A 45 0.86 6.29 15.05
CA LYS A 45 1.60 5.77 13.91
C LYS A 45 1.71 4.25 14.02
N ILE A 46 1.46 3.59 12.89
CA ILE A 46 1.61 2.16 12.74
C ILE A 46 2.61 1.93 11.62
N HIS A 47 3.63 1.13 11.89
CA HIS A 47 4.60 0.71 10.90
C HIS A 47 4.31 -0.74 10.49
N ILE A 48 4.03 -0.94 9.20
CA ILE A 48 3.76 -2.27 8.63
C ILE A 48 4.86 -2.60 7.63
N THR A 49 5.58 -3.69 7.87
CA THR A 49 6.53 -4.23 6.90
C THR A 49 5.90 -5.42 6.18
N TYR A 50 5.87 -5.38 4.85
CA TYR A 50 5.23 -6.43 4.06
C TYR A 50 5.93 -6.66 2.72
N LYS A 51 5.65 -7.83 2.14
CA LYS A 51 6.08 -8.21 0.79
C LYS A 51 4.86 -8.36 -0.10
N VAL A 52 4.97 -7.91 -1.34
CA VAL A 52 3.94 -8.07 -2.37
C VAL A 52 4.46 -9.04 -3.43
N LYS A 53 3.71 -10.10 -3.69
CA LYS A 53 3.86 -10.91 -4.89
C LYS A 53 2.92 -10.34 -5.94
N LEU A 54 3.47 -9.82 -7.03
CA LEU A 54 2.67 -9.37 -8.18
C LEU A 54 2.23 -10.59 -9.00
N PRO A 55 1.00 -10.60 -9.55
CA PRO A 55 0.58 -11.59 -10.53
C PRO A 55 1.22 -11.30 -11.90
N PRO A 56 1.26 -12.27 -12.82
CA PRO A 56 1.56 -12.01 -14.23
C PRO A 56 0.40 -11.25 -14.88
N ASN A 57 0.69 -10.34 -15.81
CA ASN A 57 -0.30 -9.53 -16.53
C ASN A 57 -1.11 -10.28 -17.63
N LYS A 58 -1.16 -11.61 -17.56
CA LYS A 58 -1.87 -12.44 -18.55
C LYS A 58 -3.40 -12.49 -18.34
N TYR A 59 -3.85 -12.17 -17.13
CA TYR A 59 -5.28 -12.21 -16.78
C TYR A 59 -5.88 -10.82 -16.54
N THR A 60 -5.06 -9.85 -16.15
CA THR A 60 -5.42 -8.43 -16.02
C THR A 60 -4.28 -7.59 -16.58
N PRO A 61 -4.53 -6.31 -16.96
CA PRO A 61 -3.45 -5.42 -17.42
C PRO A 61 -2.35 -5.17 -16.36
N TYR A 62 -2.61 -5.51 -15.10
CA TYR A 62 -1.75 -5.21 -13.96
C TYR A 62 -0.82 -6.38 -13.63
N GLY A 63 0.33 -6.08 -13.03
CA GLY A 63 1.33 -7.06 -12.65
C GLY A 63 2.62 -6.91 -13.44
N TYR A 64 3.34 -8.02 -13.62
CA TYR A 64 4.57 -8.05 -14.41
C TYR A 64 4.35 -8.75 -15.76
N ASP A 65 5.12 -8.34 -16.76
CA ASP A 65 5.13 -8.99 -18.07
C ASP A 65 6.40 -9.83 -18.30
N ASN A 66 6.52 -10.46 -19.47
CA ASN A 66 7.68 -11.27 -19.83
C ASN A 66 8.86 -10.47 -20.41
N LYS A 67 8.74 -9.15 -20.52
CA LYS A 67 9.77 -8.22 -21.01
C LYS A 67 10.48 -7.48 -19.88
N GLY A 68 9.98 -7.60 -18.65
CA GLY A 68 10.54 -6.95 -17.47
C GLY A 68 9.83 -5.64 -17.11
N ASP A 69 8.67 -5.38 -17.72
CA ASP A 69 7.82 -4.23 -17.39
C ASP A 69 6.88 -4.56 -16.23
N TYR A 70 6.53 -3.52 -15.48
CA TYR A 70 5.65 -3.62 -14.31
C TYR A 70 4.55 -2.59 -14.42
N TYR A 71 3.31 -3.02 -14.22
CA TYR A 71 2.17 -2.13 -14.04
C TYR A 71 1.56 -2.35 -12.66
N LEU A 72 1.83 -1.43 -11.75
CA LEU A 72 1.44 -1.54 -10.35
C LEU A 72 0.09 -0.87 -10.11
N LYS A 73 -0.85 -1.63 -9.54
CA LYS A 73 -2.14 -1.16 -9.06
C LYS A 73 -2.51 -1.89 -7.77
N ASP A 74 -3.18 -1.20 -6.84
CA ASP A 74 -3.64 -1.72 -5.54
C ASP A 74 -2.56 -2.48 -4.76
N TRP A 75 -1.31 -2.00 -4.89
CA TRP A 75 -0.13 -2.70 -4.45
C TRP A 75 0.35 -2.27 -3.05
N TYR A 76 -0.19 -1.17 -2.52
CA TYR A 76 0.11 -0.67 -1.19
C TYR A 76 -1.13 -0.63 -0.30
N LEU A 77 -0.92 -0.71 1.01
CA LEU A 77 -2.00 -0.70 2.00
C LEU A 77 -2.56 0.70 2.17
N THR A 78 -3.88 0.80 2.19
CA THR A 78 -4.63 2.03 2.47
C THR A 78 -5.47 1.86 3.74
N PRO A 79 -5.61 2.92 4.57
CA PRO A 79 -6.42 2.85 5.77
C PRO A 79 -7.91 2.76 5.43
N ALA A 80 -8.65 1.92 6.16
CA ALA A 80 -10.11 1.90 6.11
C ALA A 80 -10.70 3.10 6.86
N VAL A 81 -11.87 3.56 6.44
CA VAL A 81 -12.55 4.72 7.04
C VAL A 81 -13.29 4.32 8.31
N TYR A 82 -13.21 5.17 9.34
CA TYR A 82 -13.97 5.04 10.58
C TYR A 82 -14.66 6.36 10.93
N ASP A 83 -16.00 6.37 10.98
CA ASP A 83 -16.85 7.53 11.30
C ASP A 83 -17.84 7.25 12.44
N GLY A 84 -17.47 6.32 13.33
CA GLY A 84 -18.36 5.72 14.35
C GLY A 84 -18.72 4.27 14.02
N LYS A 85 -18.47 3.84 12.79
CA LYS A 85 -18.40 2.42 12.39
C LYS A 85 -17.27 2.23 11.37
N TRP A 86 -16.75 1.02 11.30
CA TRP A 86 -15.77 0.67 10.27
C TRP A 86 -16.44 0.48 8.92
N HIS A 87 -15.94 1.19 7.92
CA HIS A 87 -16.29 1.00 6.51
C HIS A 87 -15.27 0.10 5.86
N LEU A 88 -15.48 -1.21 5.99
CA LEU A 88 -14.58 -2.23 5.46
C LEU A 88 -14.92 -2.53 4.00
N TYR A 89 -13.99 -2.22 3.10
CA TYR A 89 -14.10 -2.54 1.68
C TYR A 89 -13.10 -3.61 1.30
N SER A 90 -13.63 -4.74 0.87
CA SER A 90 -12.82 -5.80 0.30
C SER A 90 -12.49 -5.45 -1.15
N ASN A 91 -11.22 -5.51 -1.55
CA ASN A 91 -10.83 -5.22 -2.91
C ASN A 91 -11.32 -6.36 -3.82
N LYS A 92 -12.41 -6.10 -4.54
CA LYS A 92 -13.03 -7.02 -5.50
C LYS A 92 -12.66 -6.70 -6.94
N ASN A 93 -11.72 -5.77 -7.17
CA ASN A 93 -11.36 -5.26 -8.49
C ASN A 93 -12.60 -4.72 -9.26
N LEU A 94 -13.47 -4.01 -8.53
CA LEU A 94 -14.69 -3.37 -9.04
C LEU A 94 -14.55 -1.85 -9.15
N GLU A 95 -13.35 -1.30 -8.92
CA GLU A 95 -13.08 0.15 -8.86
C GLU A 95 -13.99 0.90 -7.86
N ASP A 96 -14.43 0.22 -6.80
CA ASP A 96 -15.43 0.69 -5.83
C ASP A 96 -14.81 0.98 -4.45
N LEU A 97 -13.49 1.14 -4.40
CA LEU A 97 -12.76 1.32 -3.15
C LEU A 97 -13.17 2.64 -2.48
N TYR A 98 -13.93 2.54 -1.40
CA TYR A 98 -14.30 3.70 -0.60
C TYR A 98 -13.16 4.05 0.34
N MET A 99 -12.45 5.13 0.02
CA MET A 99 -11.43 5.72 0.87
C MET A 99 -11.76 7.17 1.16
N ASP A 100 -11.47 7.57 2.39
CA ASP A 100 -11.41 8.98 2.72
C ASP A 100 -10.12 9.59 2.16
N VAL A 101 -10.18 10.88 1.97
CA VAL A 101 -9.16 11.70 1.37
C VAL A 101 -7.87 11.58 2.18
N THR A 102 -6.84 10.97 1.59
CA THR A 102 -5.58 10.67 2.28
C THR A 102 -4.41 11.34 1.58
N ASN A 103 -3.52 11.95 2.37
CA ASN A 103 -2.22 12.39 1.88
C ASN A 103 -1.28 11.20 1.82
N THR A 104 -0.77 10.91 0.62
CA THR A 104 0.09 9.75 0.37
C THR A 104 1.47 10.22 -0.05
N VAL A 105 2.51 9.64 0.57
CA VAL A 105 3.90 9.83 0.16
C VAL A 105 4.50 8.46 -0.07
N ILE A 106 5.01 8.21 -1.29
CA ILE A 106 5.67 6.97 -1.66
C ILE A 106 7.12 7.28 -1.99
N ASN A 107 8.02 6.69 -1.21
CA ASN A 107 9.45 6.70 -1.48
C ASN A 107 9.78 5.45 -2.30
N PHE A 108 9.96 5.61 -3.60
CA PHE A 108 10.05 4.50 -4.55
C PHE A 108 11.49 4.30 -5.01
N LYS A 109 11.99 3.06 -4.93
CA LYS A 109 13.31 2.67 -5.45
C LYS A 109 13.14 1.63 -6.54
N PHE A 110 13.83 1.82 -7.66
CA PHE A 110 13.68 0.98 -8.85
C PHE A 110 15.00 0.88 -9.63
N PRO A 111 15.20 -0.14 -10.48
CA PRO A 111 16.38 -0.27 -11.34
C PRO A 111 16.60 0.95 -12.26
N ASP A 112 17.85 1.21 -12.62
CA ASP A 112 18.23 2.24 -13.60
C ASP A 112 17.83 1.88 -15.05
N SER A 113 17.51 0.61 -15.31
CA SER A 113 16.99 0.13 -16.59
C SER A 113 15.50 0.39 -16.81
N LEU A 114 14.78 0.96 -15.83
CA LEU A 114 13.34 1.22 -15.91
C LEU A 114 13.03 2.72 -15.83
N PHE A 115 11.89 3.11 -16.40
CA PHE A 115 11.33 4.45 -16.27
C PHE A 115 10.09 4.42 -15.40
N LEU A 116 9.91 5.43 -14.55
CA LEU A 116 8.75 5.56 -13.68
C LEU A 116 7.71 6.50 -14.30
N ALA A 117 6.49 6.00 -14.46
CA ALA A 117 5.32 6.81 -14.76
C ALA A 117 4.28 6.61 -13.65
N SER A 118 3.65 7.69 -13.20
CA SER A 118 2.74 7.67 -12.07
C SER A 118 1.64 8.72 -12.20
N ASN A 119 0.47 8.46 -11.63
CA ASN A 119 -0.59 9.44 -11.45
C ASN A 119 -0.38 10.34 -10.20
N PHE A 120 0.72 10.13 -9.48
CA PHE A 120 1.17 10.96 -8.37
C PHE A 120 2.16 12.03 -8.86
N ASP A 121 2.24 13.14 -8.13
CA ASP A 121 3.24 14.17 -8.39
C ASP A 121 4.62 13.66 -8.00
N ILE A 122 5.58 13.72 -8.93
CA ILE A 122 6.99 13.42 -8.64
C ILE A 122 7.63 14.67 -8.04
N THR A 123 8.03 14.60 -6.77
CA THR A 123 8.55 15.77 -6.02
C THR A 123 10.07 15.77 -5.88
N SER A 124 10.73 14.63 -6.05
CA SER A 124 12.18 14.49 -5.96
C SER A 124 12.62 13.23 -6.69
N GLU A 125 13.77 13.30 -7.36
CA GLU A 125 14.40 12.17 -8.03
C GLU A 125 15.91 12.18 -7.78
N SER A 126 16.51 10.98 -7.73
CA SER A 126 17.96 10.81 -7.69
C SER A 126 18.36 9.44 -8.20
N SER A 127 19.63 9.30 -8.57
CA SER A 127 20.20 8.03 -9.04
C SER A 127 21.34 7.59 -8.13
N PHE A 128 21.55 6.27 -8.05
CA PHE A 128 22.64 5.63 -7.32
C PHE A 128 23.10 4.39 -8.12
N PRO A 129 24.24 3.75 -7.79
CA PRO A 129 24.72 2.60 -8.56
C PRO A 129 23.65 1.51 -8.69
N ASN A 130 23.31 1.13 -9.93
CA ASN A 130 22.29 0.14 -10.30
C ASN A 130 20.85 0.49 -9.88
N GLY A 131 20.53 1.76 -9.65
CA GLY A 131 19.17 2.13 -9.25
C GLY A 131 18.85 3.62 -9.24
N GLN A 132 17.57 3.87 -9.06
CA GLN A 132 16.94 5.17 -9.05
C GLN A 132 16.01 5.27 -7.86
N PHE A 133 15.76 6.51 -7.44
CA PHE A 133 14.83 6.87 -6.40
C PHE A 133 13.92 7.99 -6.89
N ALA A 134 12.63 7.87 -6.58
CA ALA A 134 11.66 8.94 -6.76
C ALA A 134 10.78 9.06 -5.52
N GLN A 135 10.47 10.28 -5.12
CA GLN A 135 9.40 10.55 -4.16
C GLN A 135 8.14 10.95 -4.91
N LEU A 136 7.06 10.21 -4.66
CA LEU A 136 5.74 10.43 -5.22
C LEU A 136 4.82 10.99 -4.14
N LYS A 137 4.02 12.01 -4.47
CA LYS A 137 3.07 12.64 -3.56
C LYS A 137 1.68 12.70 -4.15
N GLY A 138 0.70 12.30 -3.35
CA GLY A 138 -0.73 12.40 -3.66
C GLY A 138 -1.36 13.26 -2.59
N ASN A 139 -1.81 14.45 -2.95
CA ASN A 139 -2.51 15.33 -2.03
C ASN A 139 -4.01 15.10 -2.18
N LEU A 140 -4.68 14.78 -1.07
CA LEU A 140 -6.13 14.62 -1.04
C LEU A 140 -6.69 13.66 -2.11
N GLN A 141 -5.99 12.58 -2.43
CA GLN A 141 -6.45 11.63 -3.44
C GLN A 141 -7.40 10.59 -2.82
N ARG A 142 -8.50 10.32 -3.54
CA ARG A 142 -9.22 9.05 -3.45
C ARG A 142 -8.51 8.12 -4.42
N GLY A 143 -8.09 6.95 -3.95
CA GLY A 143 -7.34 6.00 -4.77
C GLY A 143 -8.22 5.20 -5.72
#